data_AF-A0A453SPY4-F1
#
_entry.id   AF-A0A453SPY4-F1
#
_cell.length_a   1.000
_cell.length_b   1.000
_cell.length_c   1.000
_cell.angle_alpha   90.00
_cell.angle_beta   90.00
_cell.angle_gamma   90.00
#
_symmetry.space_group_name_H-M   'P 1'
#
loop_
_entity.id
_entity.type
_entity.pdbx_description
1 polymer ?
#
loop_
_entity_poly.entity_id
_entity_poly.type
_entity_poly.pdbx_seq_one_letter_code
_entity_poly.pdbx_strand_id
1 'polypeptide(L)' 'MAQKDAGVAAASGGRKGKPHAVVVVYPMQGHIIPETHLALRLAARGFAVTVVTTEAVHD' A
#
# COMPACT_ATOMS: atom_id res chain seq x y z
N MET A 1 -21.66 7.50 -3.36
CA MET A 1 -21.20 6.68 -2.22
C MET A 1 -19.84 7.23 -1.82
N ALA A 2 -19.72 7.68 -0.58
CA ALA A 2 -18.62 8.54 -0.14
C ALA A 2 -17.37 7.72 0.19
N GLN A 3 -16.28 7.92 -0.57
CA GLN A 3 -14.94 7.54 -0.13
C GLN A 3 -14.42 8.65 0.78
N LYS A 4 -14.54 8.44 2.09
CA LYS A 4 -13.91 9.23 3.15
C LYS A 4 -13.03 8.27 3.95
N ASP A 5 -11.72 8.46 3.84
CA ASP A 5 -10.85 8.81 4.98
C ASP A 5 -9.44 9.12 4.46
N ALA A 6 -9.14 10.42 4.35
CA ALA A 6 -7.79 10.91 4.16
C ALA A 6 -7.14 11.07 5.55
N GLY A 7 -6.44 10.03 5.98
CA GLY A 7 -5.61 10.04 7.18
C GLY A 7 -4.14 9.85 6.82
N VAL A 8 -3.45 10.89 6.35
CA VAL A 8 -1.99 10.87 6.19
C VAL A 8 -1.36 11.23 7.53
N ALA A 9 -0.99 10.20 8.30
CA ALA A 9 -0.07 10.35 9.42
C ALA A 9 1.35 10.01 8.95
N ALA A 10 2.02 10.98 8.33
CA ALA A 10 3.45 10.91 8.08
C ALA A 10 4.20 11.25 9.38
N ALA A 11 4.55 10.23 10.17
CA ALA A 11 5.44 10.39 11.31
C ALA A 11 6.89 10.09 10.87
N SER A 12 7.58 11.12 10.37
CA SER A 12 9.03 11.10 10.19
C SER A 12 9.70 11.27 11.56
N GLY A 13 10.15 10.17 12.16
CA GLY A 13 10.86 10.19 13.43
C GLY A 13 11.91 9.09 13.48
N GLY A 14 13.18 9.49 13.43
CA GLY A 14 14.36 8.61 13.44
C GLY A 14 14.37 7.63 14.61
N ARG A 15 13.88 6.42 14.35
CA ARG A 15 14.29 5.18 15.02
C ARG A 15 14.83 4.29 13.90
N LYS A 16 15.74 3.37 14.20
CA LYS A 16 16.02 2.24 13.28
C LYS A 16 14.74 1.42 13.15
N GLY A 17 13.78 1.94 12.39
CA GLY A 17 12.44 1.41 12.23
C GLY A 17 12.46 0.26 11.25
N LYS A 18 11.43 -0.59 11.33
CA LYS A 18 11.18 -1.62 10.32
C LYS A 18 11.28 -0.99 8.93
N PRO A 19 11.97 -1.62 7.96
CA PRO A 19 11.99 -1.10 6.60
C PRO A 19 10.56 -0.96 6.10
N HIS A 20 10.24 0.17 5.47
CA HIS A 20 8.88 0.49 5.03
C HIS A 20 8.78 0.36 3.51
N ALA A 21 7.88 -0.50 3.05
CA ALA A 21 7.56 -0.64 1.63
C ALA A 21 6.21 0.02 1.31
N VAL A 22 6.17 0.75 0.19
CA VAL A 22 4.94 1.26 -0.41
C VAL A 22 4.67 0.47 -1.68
N VAL A 23 3.51 -0.19 -1.74
CA VAL A 23 3.07 -0.99 -2.89
C VAL A 23 1.94 -0.22 -3.58
N VAL A 24 2.21 0.27 -4.80
CA VAL A 24 1.22 0.99 -5.61
C VAL A 24 0.59 0.02 -6.58
N VAL A 25 -0.73 -0.14 -6.47
CA VAL A 25 -1.52 -1.13 -7.20
C VAL A 25 -2.22 -0.48 -8.37
N TYR A 26 -2.04 -1.04 -9.56
CA TYR A 26 -2.79 -0.64 -10.76
C TYR A 26 -4.13 -1.40 -10.81
N PRO A 27 -5.26 -0.75 -11.17
CA PRO A 27 -6.59 -1.32 -10.99
C PRO A 27 -7.01 -2.15 -12.21
N MET A 28 -6.17 -3.10 -12.60
CA MET A 28 -6.52 -4.16 -13.54
C MET A 28 -6.66 -5.49 -12.81
N GLN A 29 -7.57 -6.36 -13.29
CA GLN A 29 -7.89 -7.64 -12.65
C GLN A 29 -6.66 -8.52 -12.37
N GLY A 30 -5.60 -8.43 -13.19
CA GLY A 30 -4.37 -9.20 -13.02
C GLY A 30 -3.36 -8.64 -12.01
N HIS A 31 -3.52 -7.41 -11.53
CA HIS A 31 -2.50 -6.70 -10.72
C HIS A 31 -2.77 -6.73 -9.22
N ILE A 32 -4.05 -6.59 -8.84
CA ILE A 32 -4.46 -6.48 -7.43
C ILE A 32 -4.04 -7.72 -6.62
N ILE A 33 -4.31 -8.93 -7.13
CA ILE A 33 -4.02 -10.18 -6.42
C ILE A 33 -2.50 -10.39 -6.19
N PRO A 34 -1.64 -10.35 -7.22
CA PRO A 34 -0.20 -10.55 -7.00
C PRO A 34 0.44 -9.45 -6.14
N GLU A 35 0.02 -8.20 -6.29
CA GLU A 35 0.57 -7.09 -5.50
C GLU A 35 0.12 -7.16 -4.03
N THR A 36 -1.12 -7.61 -3.77
CA THR A 36 -1.59 -7.91 -2.41
C THR A 36 -0.79 -9.05 -1.79
N HIS A 37 -0.54 -10.13 -2.53
CA HIS A 37 0.31 -11.22 -2.05
C HIS A 37 1.75 -10.78 -1.78
N LEU A 38 2.31 -9.89 -2.60
CA LEU A 38 3.63 -9.31 -2.36
C LEU A 38 3.65 -8.49 -1.06
N ALA A 39 2.67 -7.61 -0.86
CA ALA A 39 2.54 -6.80 0.35
C ALA A 39 2.48 -7.66 1.62
N LEU A 40 1.69 -8.74 1.61
CA LEU A 40 1.61 -9.69 2.73
C LEU A 40 2.94 -10.38 3.01
N ARG A 41 3.67 -10.81 1.96
CA ARG A 41 4.98 -11.44 2.12
C ARG A 41 6.02 -10.46 2.67
N LEU A 42 5.97 -9.18 2.29
CA LEU A 42 6.84 -8.15 2.85
C LEU A 42 6.54 -7.91 4.33
N ALA A 43 5.26 -7.80 4.71
CA ALA A 43 4.85 -7.64 6.10
C ALA A 43 5.30 -8.81 6.98
N ALA A 44 5.16 -10.05 6.49
CA ALA A 44 5.63 -11.26 7.18
C ALA A 44 7.16 -11.28 7.38
N ARG A 45 7.93 -10.60 6.53
CA ARG A 45 9.40 -10.47 6.64
C ARG A 45 9.84 -9.27 7.50
N GLY A 46 8.90 -8.62 8.18
CA GLY A 46 9.18 -7.54 9.12
C GLY A 46 9.15 -6.14 8.51
N PHE A 47 8.63 -5.97 7.29
CA PHE A 47 8.39 -4.64 6.74
C PHE A 47 7.14 -4.01 7.35
N ALA A 48 7.17 -2.69 7.55
CA ALA A 48 5.94 -1.91 7.53
C ALA A 48 5.49 -1.81 6.06
N VAL A 49 4.21 -1.98 5.76
CA VAL A 49 3.72 -1.97 4.38
C VAL A 49 2.50 -1.07 4.26
N THR A 50 2.52 -0.18 3.25
CA THR A 50 1.36 0.61 2.84
C THR A 50 0.98 0.20 1.42
N VAL A 51 -0.27 -0.18 1.22
CA VAL A 51 -0.82 -0.47 -0.10
C VAL A 51 -1.63 0.73 -0.57
N VAL A 52 -1.33 1.22 -1.76
CA VAL A 52 -2.03 2.34 -2.41
C VAL A 52 -2.71 1.80 -3.65
N THR A 53 -4.03 1.79 -3.66
CA THR A 53 -4.80 1.43 -4.86
C THR A 53 -5.09 2.69 -5.65
N THR A 54 -4.78 2.69 -6.95
CA THR A 54 -5.18 3.79 -7.84
C THR A 54 -6.59 3.54 -8.38
N GLU A 55 -7.34 4.62 -8.59
CA GLU A 55 -8.66 4.55 -9.23
C GLU A 55 -8.51 4.29 -10.73
N ALA A 56 -9.38 3.45 -11.29
CA ALA A 56 -9.36 3.18 -12.72
C ALA A 56 -10.11 4.29 -13.47
N VAL A 57 -9.38 5.15 -14.17
CA VAL A 57 -9.98 6.16 -15.05
C VAL A 57 -10.19 5.52 -16.42
N HIS A 58 -11.44 5.22 -16.73
CA HIS A 58 -11.88 4.80 -18.06
C HIS A 58 -12.86 5.88 -18.57
N ASP A 59 -12.57 6.48 -19.72
CA ASP A 59 -13.55 7.26 -20.51
C ASP A 59 -14.47 6.31 -21.31
#